data_AF-A0A7X8VTC5-F1
#
_entry.id   AF-A0A7X8VTC5-F1
#
_cell.length_a   1.000
_cell.length_b   1.000
_cell.length_c   1.000
_cell.angle_alpha   90.00
_cell.angle_beta   90.00
_cell.angle_gamma   90.00
#
_symmetry.space_group_name_H-M   'P 1'
#
loop_
_entity.id
_entity.type
_entity.pdbx_description
1 polymer ?
#
loop_
_entity_poly.entity_id
_entity_poly.type
_entity_poly.pdbx_seq_one_letter_code
_entity_poly.pdbx_strand_id
1 'polypeptide(L)'
;MSRKIKIFTGPNTYDFNRLYIEEADEFIVGVDSGLAYLVENSLRIDLAIGDFDSLSPELLEKVMASSAKVIRLGKAKSMTDLAFAIDYLYNSMDYDKVEVYGGLGGRIDHLQANINLLKRYDLSFRDDNHHIYVLAKG
;
A
#
# COMPACT_ATOMS: atom_id res chain seq x y z
N MET A 1 -1.17 -16.61 -15.50
CA MET A 1 -1.23 -16.40 -14.04
C MET A 1 -1.32 -14.91 -13.85
N SER A 2 -2.36 -14.43 -13.16
CA SER A 2 -2.60 -13.00 -13.04
C SER A 2 -2.02 -12.52 -11.72
N ARG A 3 -0.94 -11.73 -11.76
CA ARG A 3 -0.25 -11.24 -10.55
C ARG A 3 -0.96 -9.99 -10.07
N LYS A 4 -1.49 -10.06 -8.85
CA LYS A 4 -2.17 -8.92 -8.19
C LYS A 4 -1.27 -8.30 -7.14
N ILE A 5 -1.17 -6.99 -7.15
CA ILE A 5 -0.46 -6.24 -6.12
C ILE A 5 -1.46 -5.71 -5.10
N LYS A 6 -1.21 -5.97 -3.83
CA LYS A 6 -2.01 -5.46 -2.71
C LYS A 6 -1.15 -4.53 -1.86
N ILE A 7 -1.48 -3.25 -1.90
CA ILE A 7 -0.77 -2.20 -1.17
C ILE A 7 -1.54 -1.86 0.10
N PHE A 8 -0.89 -1.93 1.25
CA PHE A 8 -1.47 -1.54 2.54
C PHE A 8 -0.86 -0.22 2.98
N THR A 9 -1.69 0.79 3.19
CA THR A 9 -1.27 2.15 3.56
C THR A 9 -2.22 2.75 4.58
N GLY A 10 -1.68 3.59 5.47
CA GLY A 10 -2.50 4.31 6.44
C GLY A 10 -3.38 5.40 5.80
N PRO A 11 -4.46 5.80 6.49
CA PRO A 11 -4.93 5.22 7.75
C PRO A 11 -5.69 3.91 7.54
N ASN A 12 -5.47 2.94 8.43
CA ASN A 12 -6.07 1.61 8.40
C ASN A 12 -7.42 1.61 9.15
N THR A 13 -8.43 2.26 8.58
CA THR A 13 -9.78 2.39 9.20
C THR A 13 -10.76 1.31 8.74
N TYR A 14 -10.27 0.20 8.21
CA TYR A 14 -11.08 -0.88 7.65
C TYR A 14 -10.91 -2.18 8.45
N ASP A 15 -11.90 -3.07 8.38
CA ASP A 15 -11.81 -4.41 8.97
C ASP A 15 -11.00 -5.32 8.05
N PHE A 16 -9.76 -5.60 8.46
CA PHE A 16 -8.84 -6.45 7.73
C PHE A 16 -9.44 -7.82 7.37
N ASN A 17 -10.03 -8.52 8.34
CA ASN A 17 -10.50 -9.89 8.16
C ASN A 17 -11.68 -9.98 7.20
N ARG A 18 -12.44 -8.89 7.09
CA ARG A 18 -13.57 -8.79 6.17
C ARG A 18 -13.14 -8.35 4.77
N LEU A 19 -12.17 -7.44 4.68
CA LEU A 19 -11.81 -6.78 3.44
C LEU A 19 -10.74 -7.53 2.65
N TYR A 20 -9.74 -8.06 3.35
CA TYR A 20 -8.65 -8.80 2.75
C TYR A 20 -9.06 -10.24 2.46
N ILE A 21 -8.75 -10.69 1.24
CA ILE A 21 -8.93 -12.06 0.79
C ILE A 21 -7.57 -12.49 0.25
N GLU A 22 -6.99 -13.55 0.80
CA GLU A 22 -5.72 -14.11 0.31
C GLU A 22 -5.90 -14.70 -1.09
N GLU A 23 -4.97 -14.37 -1.99
CA GLU A 23 -4.93 -14.91 -3.36
C GLU A 23 -3.58 -15.55 -3.67
N ALA A 24 -3.58 -16.64 -4.45
CA ALA A 24 -2.39 -17.49 -4.65
C ALA A 24 -1.17 -16.75 -5.23
N ASP A 25 -1.37 -15.77 -6.12
CA ASP A 25 -0.31 -15.03 -6.82
C ASP A 25 -0.25 -13.54 -6.39
N GLU A 26 -0.64 -13.24 -5.16
CA GLU A 26 -0.59 -11.86 -4.66
C GLU A 26 0.82 -11.42 -4.23
N PHE A 27 1.10 -10.15 -4.48
CA PHE A 27 2.31 -9.46 -4.04
C PHE A 27 1.93 -8.38 -3.02
N ILE A 28 2.38 -8.56 -1.78
CA ILE A 28 1.98 -7.72 -0.65
C ILE A 28 3.00 -6.61 -0.44
N VAL A 29 2.53 -5.38 -0.49
CA VAL A 29 3.34 -4.18 -0.32
C VAL A 29 2.83 -3.40 0.89
N GLY A 30 3.71 -3.15 1.87
CA GLY A 30 3.40 -2.31 3.02
C GLY A 30 4.00 -0.91 2.86
N VAL A 31 3.19 0.11 3.10
CA VAL A 31 3.61 1.52 3.04
C VAL A 31 3.34 2.21 4.37
N ASP A 32 4.39 2.80 4.96
CA ASP A 32 4.32 3.54 6.24
C ASP A 32 3.52 2.75 7.31
N SER A 33 2.46 3.32 7.87
CA SER A 33 1.61 2.69 8.90
C SER A 33 0.85 1.44 8.42
N GLY A 34 0.81 1.15 7.12
CA GLY A 34 0.32 -0.13 6.61
C GLY A 34 1.19 -1.32 7.02
N LEU A 35 2.48 -1.09 7.29
CA LEU A 35 3.42 -2.14 7.72
C LEU A 35 3.08 -2.69 9.10
N ALA A 36 2.64 -1.83 10.02
CA ALA A 36 2.14 -2.25 11.33
C ALA A 36 1.03 -3.29 11.19
N TYR A 37 0.10 -3.01 10.28
CA TYR A 37 -1.06 -3.85 10.01
C TYR A 37 -0.68 -5.22 9.45
N LEU A 38 0.29 -5.26 8.53
CA LEU A 38 0.80 -6.51 7.96
C LEU A 38 1.47 -7.38 9.03
N VAL A 39 2.28 -6.77 9.90
CA VAL A 39 2.96 -7.48 11.00
C VAL A 39 1.96 -8.01 12.03
N GLU A 40 0.97 -7.20 12.42
CA GLU A 40 -0.07 -7.60 13.39
C GLU A 40 -0.90 -8.78 12.90
N ASN A 41 -1.21 -8.84 11.60
CA ASN A 41 -1.95 -9.94 10.97
C ASN A 41 -1.04 -11.09 10.51
N SER A 42 0.24 -11.07 10.84
CA SER A 42 1.22 -12.11 10.47
C SER A 42 1.29 -12.39 8.95
N LEU A 43 1.05 -11.37 8.13
CA LEU A 43 1.18 -11.48 6.68
C LEU A 43 2.64 -11.40 6.24
N ARG A 44 2.95 -12.09 5.14
CA ARG A 44 4.22 -11.89 4.43
C ARG A 44 4.28 -10.47 3.87
N ILE A 45 5.45 -9.86 3.90
CA ILE A 45 5.69 -8.55 3.28
C ILE A 45 6.67 -8.77 2.13
N ASP A 46 6.20 -8.67 0.90
CA ASP A 46 7.12 -8.82 -0.25
C ASP A 46 7.94 -7.54 -0.45
N LEU A 47 7.35 -6.39 -0.14
CA LEU A 47 8.00 -5.08 -0.26
C LEU A 47 7.53 -4.10 0.81
N ALA A 48 8.46 -3.59 1.62
CA ALA A 48 8.22 -2.53 2.59
C ALA A 48 8.78 -1.19 2.11
N ILE A 49 7.98 -0.13 2.17
CA ILE A 49 8.35 1.21 1.71
C ILE A 49 7.94 2.26 2.75
N GLY A 50 8.87 3.14 3.12
CA GLY A 50 8.60 4.26 4.03
C GLY A 50 9.88 4.85 4.58
N ASP A 51 9.77 5.96 5.33
CA ASP A 51 10.91 6.52 6.08
C ASP A 51 11.13 5.83 7.44
N PHE A 52 10.12 5.07 7.88
CA PHE A 52 10.05 4.27 9.09
C PHE A 52 10.27 5.06 10.38
N ASP A 53 10.07 6.38 10.35
CA ASP A 53 10.27 7.21 11.53
C ASP A 53 9.11 7.13 12.53
N SER A 54 7.95 6.67 12.04
CA SER A 54 6.71 6.44 12.78
C SER A 54 6.66 5.09 13.49
N LEU A 55 7.56 4.15 13.17
CA LEU A 55 7.55 2.78 13.71
C LEU A 55 8.38 2.68 15.01
N SER A 56 7.88 1.90 15.98
CA SER A 56 8.68 1.56 17.17
C SER A 56 9.87 0.67 16.78
N PRO A 57 10.97 0.66 17.55
CA PRO A 57 12.13 -0.20 17.28
C PRO A 57 11.76 -1.68 17.14
N GLU A 58 10.84 -2.17 17.99
CA GLU A 58 10.38 -3.56 17.98
C GLU A 58 9.56 -3.88 16.73
N LEU A 59 8.73 -2.94 16.28
CA LEU A 59 7.95 -3.09 15.07
C LEU A 59 8.85 -3.04 13.83
N LEU A 60 9.82 -2.12 13.81
CA LEU A 60 10.80 -2.02 12.73
C LEU A 60 11.59 -3.32 12.58
N GLU A 61 12.06 -3.92 13.68
CA GLU A 61 12.75 -5.21 13.65
C GLU A 61 11.87 -6.31 13.03
N LYS A 62 10.60 -6.39 13.44
CA LYS A 62 9.64 -7.33 12.86
C LYS A 62 9.41 -7.11 11.37
N VAL A 63 9.22 -5.86 10.94
CA VAL A 63 9.08 -5.50 9.53
C VAL A 63 10.32 -5.94 8.75
N MET A 64 11.52 -5.64 9.25
CA MET A 64 12.76 -6.02 8.57
C MET A 64 12.93 -7.54 8.47
N ALA A 65 12.48 -8.28 9.49
CA ALA A 65 12.55 -9.74 9.50
C ALA A 65 11.48 -10.41 8.61
N SER A 66 10.30 -9.81 8.45
CA SER A 66 9.19 -10.34 7.65
C SER A 66 9.17 -9.84 6.19
N SER A 67 10.01 -8.85 5.86
CA SER A 67 10.07 -8.24 4.53
C SER A 67 11.10 -8.90 3.63
N ALA A 68 10.68 -9.33 2.43
CA ALA A 68 11.61 -9.81 1.41
C ALA A 68 12.48 -8.69 0.82
N LYS A 69 11.92 -7.48 0.70
CA LYS A 69 12.63 -6.28 0.25
C LYS A 69 12.19 -5.06 1.03
N VAL A 70 13.13 -4.19 1.35
CA VAL A 70 12.88 -2.94 2.08
C VAL A 70 13.46 -1.77 1.29
N ILE A 71 12.65 -0.73 1.05
CA ILE A 71 13.09 0.53 0.45
C ILE A 71 12.87 1.64 1.46
N ARG A 72 13.97 2.11 2.05
CA ARG A 72 13.94 3.25 2.95
C ARG A 72 13.88 4.55 2.19
N LEU A 73 12.90 5.37 2.54
CA LEU A 73 12.65 6.67 1.96
C LEU A 73 13.29 7.75 2.86
N GLY A 74 14.09 8.66 2.28
CA GLY A 74 14.61 9.81 3.02
C GLY A 74 13.55 10.92 3.16
N LYS A 75 13.59 11.76 4.20
CA LYS A 75 12.57 12.82 4.44
C LYS A 75 12.49 13.92 3.37
N ALA A 76 13.54 14.13 2.58
CA ALA A 76 13.63 15.24 1.63
C ALA A 76 12.99 14.93 0.26
N LYS A 77 11.72 14.49 0.25
CA LYS A 77 10.99 14.16 -0.99
C LYS A 77 9.86 15.14 -1.24
N SER A 78 9.57 15.36 -2.51
CA SER A 78 8.39 16.09 -2.97
C SER A 78 7.17 15.19 -3.21
N MET A 79 7.26 13.89 -2.89
CA MET A 79 6.25 12.89 -3.18
C MET A 79 5.90 12.08 -1.93
N THR A 80 4.63 11.73 -1.76
CA THR A 80 4.16 10.87 -0.66
C THR A 80 4.70 9.46 -0.80
N ASP A 81 4.81 8.74 0.32
CA ASP A 81 5.34 7.37 0.32
C ASP A 81 4.48 6.42 -0.53
N LEU A 82 3.15 6.58 -0.50
CA LEU A 82 2.24 5.81 -1.35
C LEU A 82 2.45 6.11 -2.84
N ALA A 83 2.61 7.39 -3.19
CA ALA A 83 2.85 7.78 -4.58
C ALA A 83 4.20 7.24 -5.09
N PHE A 84 5.23 7.24 -4.24
CA PHE A 84 6.51 6.59 -4.53
C PHE A 84 6.36 5.09 -4.70
N ALA A 85 5.63 4.42 -3.81
CA ALA A 85 5.41 2.99 -3.87
C ALA A 85 4.74 2.59 -5.19
N ILE A 86 3.68 3.30 -5.58
CA ILE A 86 2.98 3.06 -6.84
C ILE A 86 3.90 3.33 -8.03
N ASP A 87 4.58 4.49 -8.09
CA ASP A 87 5.50 4.80 -9.20
C ASP A 87 6.62 3.76 -9.31
N TYR A 88 7.19 3.31 -8.19
CA TYR A 88 8.19 2.24 -8.16
C TYR A 88 7.66 0.92 -8.73
N LEU A 89 6.45 0.50 -8.31
CA LEU A 89 5.85 -0.77 -8.76
C LEU A 89 5.53 -0.75 -10.25
N TYR A 90 4.95 0.34 -10.73
CA TYR A 90 4.63 0.57 -12.15
C TYR A 90 5.85 0.49 -13.06
N ASN A 91 7.02 0.94 -12.58
CA ASN A 91 8.24 0.96 -13.38
C ASN A 91 9.12 -0.29 -13.20
N SER A 92 8.86 -1.13 -12.19
CA SER A 92 9.79 -2.22 -11.81
C SER A 92 9.21 -3.62 -11.97
N MET A 93 7.90 -3.77 -12.19
CA MET A 93 7.23 -5.06 -12.16
C MET A 93 6.08 -5.13 -13.16
N ASP A 94 5.89 -6.30 -13.77
CA ASP A 94 4.66 -6.64 -14.49
C ASP A 94 3.60 -7.17 -13.51
N TYR A 95 2.38 -6.65 -13.63
CA TYR A 95 1.21 -7.06 -12.84
C TYR A 95 -0.06 -6.75 -13.64
N ASP A 96 -1.18 -7.36 -13.24
CA ASP A 96 -2.46 -7.10 -13.90
C ASP A 96 -3.32 -6.07 -13.18
N LYS A 97 -3.27 -6.05 -11.84
CA LYS A 97 -4.08 -5.15 -11.01
C LYS A 97 -3.35 -4.72 -9.77
N VAL A 98 -3.55 -3.47 -9.38
CA VAL A 98 -3.10 -2.89 -8.11
C VAL A 98 -4.33 -2.51 -7.30
N GLU A 99 -4.44 -3.05 -6.09
CA GLU A 99 -5.46 -2.68 -5.12
C GLU A 99 -4.79 -2.07 -3.89
N VAL A 100 -5.24 -0.90 -3.48
CA VAL A 100 -4.73 -0.15 -2.34
C VAL A 100 -5.75 -0.19 -1.21
N TYR A 101 -5.35 -0.71 -0.06
CA TYR A 101 -6.12 -0.79 1.16
C TYR A 101 -5.75 0.37 2.08
N GLY A 102 -6.76 1.17 2.45
CA GLY A 102 -6.56 2.37 3.26
C GLY A 102 -6.22 3.62 2.45
N GLY A 103 -5.75 4.67 3.12
CA GLY A 103 -5.47 5.96 2.48
C GLY A 103 -6.71 6.78 2.10
N LEU A 104 -7.91 6.33 2.45
CA LEU A 104 -9.18 7.01 2.17
C LEU A 104 -9.70 7.90 3.32
N GLY A 105 -9.09 7.82 4.50
CA GLY A 105 -9.54 8.53 5.71
C GLY A 105 -8.53 9.55 6.26
N GLY A 106 -8.92 10.22 7.35
CA GLY A 106 -8.05 11.13 8.10
C GLY A 106 -7.85 12.49 7.42
N ARG A 107 -6.66 12.72 6.88
CA ARG A 107 -6.26 14.01 6.29
C ARG A 107 -6.79 14.17 4.87
N ILE A 108 -7.64 15.17 4.65
CA ILE A 108 -8.29 15.44 3.35
C ILE A 108 -7.26 15.73 2.26
N ASP A 109 -6.16 16.41 2.58
CA ASP A 109 -5.09 16.70 1.62
C ASP A 109 -4.38 15.42 1.15
N HIS A 110 -4.18 14.44 2.04
CA HIS A 110 -3.66 13.12 1.66
C HIS A 110 -4.66 12.34 0.81
N LEU A 111 -5.95 12.34 1.18
CA LEU A 111 -7.00 11.73 0.37
C LEU A 111 -7.02 12.33 -1.04
N GLN A 112 -6.96 13.65 -1.18
CA GLN A 112 -6.94 14.30 -2.48
C GLN A 112 -5.69 13.93 -3.30
N ALA A 113 -4.52 13.82 -2.65
CA ALA A 113 -3.31 13.32 -3.31
C ALA A 113 -3.49 11.88 -3.81
N ASN A 114 -4.06 11.00 -2.98
CA ASN A 114 -4.32 9.60 -3.32
C ASN A 114 -5.31 9.45 -4.48
N ILE A 115 -6.41 10.22 -4.48
CA ILE A 115 -7.37 10.23 -5.59
C ILE A 115 -6.71 10.73 -6.89
N ASN A 116 -5.76 11.67 -6.82
CA ASN A 116 -5.04 12.10 -8.02
C ASN A 116 -4.14 11.01 -8.60
N LEU A 117 -3.73 9.99 -7.83
CA LEU A 117 -2.95 8.85 -8.33
C LEU A 117 -3.77 8.01 -9.32
N LEU A 118 -5.08 7.89 -9.10
CA LEU A 118 -6.00 7.17 -10.00
C LEU A 118 -6.03 7.77 -11.42
N LYS A 119 -5.69 9.05 -11.60
CA LYS A 119 -5.62 9.68 -12.92
C LYS A 119 -4.38 9.25 -13.71
N ARG A 120 -3.33 8.80 -13.03
CA ARG A 120 -2.03 8.46 -13.61
C ARG A 120 -1.83 6.95 -13.72
N TYR A 121 -2.50 6.18 -12.86
CA TYR A 121 -2.28 4.76 -12.67
C TYR A 121 -3.59 3.99 -12.66
N ASP A 122 -3.61 2.83 -13.32
CA ASP A 122 -4.72 1.85 -13.26
C ASP A 122 -4.69 1.07 -11.94
N LEU A 123 -5.33 1.63 -10.93
CA LEU A 123 -5.43 1.03 -9.59
C LEU A 123 -6.81 1.26 -9.00
N SER A 124 -7.11 0.52 -7.94
CA SER A 124 -8.29 0.75 -7.11
C SER A 124 -7.90 1.06 -5.67
N PHE A 125 -8.71 1.90 -5.02
CA PHE A 125 -8.69 2.08 -3.57
C PHE A 125 -9.87 1.36 -2.93
N ARG A 126 -9.64 0.74 -1.78
CA ARG A 126 -10.66 -0.03 -1.08
C ARG A 126 -10.61 0.19 0.43
N ASP A 127 -11.79 0.41 1.01
CA ASP A 127 -12.07 0.32 2.43
C ASP A 127 -13.39 -0.44 2.65
N ASP A 128 -13.88 -0.53 3.89
CA ASP A 128 -15.11 -1.26 4.22
C ASP A 128 -16.37 -0.77 3.48
N ASN A 129 -16.41 0.52 3.11
CA ASN A 129 -17.59 1.20 2.59
C ASN A 129 -17.41 1.70 1.15
N HIS A 130 -16.17 1.77 0.66
CA HIS A 130 -15.83 2.39 -0.61
C HIS A 130 -14.93 1.48 -1.44
N HIS A 131 -15.22 1.45 -2.73
CA HIS A 131 -14.33 0.89 -3.75
C HIS A 131 -14.25 1.90 -4.89
N ILE A 132 -13.09 2.53 -5.05
CA ILE A 132 -12.87 3.68 -5.93
C ILE A 132 -11.87 3.29 -7.01
N TYR A 133 -12.25 3.47 -8.28
CA TYR A 133 -11.42 3.19 -9.45
C TYR A 133 -11.86 4.06 -10.63
N VAL A 134 -10.99 4.18 -11.65
CA VAL A 134 -11.29 4.92 -12.88
C VAL A 134 -11.86 3.96 -13.92
N LEU A 135 -12.94 4.37 -14.58
CA LEU A 135 -13.52 3.61 -15.69
C LEU A 135 -12.75 3.90 -16.98
N ALA A 136 -12.41 2.83 -17.71
CA ALA A 136 -11.93 2.95 -19.07
C ALA A 136 -13.06 3.51 -19.97
N LYS A 137 -12.67 4.26 -21.00
CA LYS A 137 -13.64 4.74 -22.00
C LYS A 137 -14.19 3.52 -22.74
N GLY A 138 -15.52 3.34 -22.65
CA GLY A 138 -16.26 2.31 -23.39
C GLY A 138 -16.37 2.60 -24.88
#